data_AF-A0A3N4JX25-F1
#
_entry.id   AF-A0A3N4JX25-F1
#
_cell.length_a   1.000
_cell.length_b   1.000
_cell.length_c   1.000
_cell.angle_alpha   90.00
_cell.angle_beta   90.00
_cell.angle_gamma   90.00
#
_symmetry.space_group_name_H-M   'P 1'
#
loop_
_entity.id
_entity.type
_entity.pdbx_description
1 polymer ?
#
loop_
_entity_poly.entity_id
_entity_poly.type
_entity_poly.pdbx_seq_one_letter_code
_entity_poly.pdbx_strand_id
1 'polypeptide(L)'
;MYSHKSTTTSLPHPISDLEAKHYYYGLYYKPVLVARTADDPWERPIVGNHPLKAVWEDNLAFRIHDILKSKGVEWTSTDVARIGFVGESVTPVPIWIGVKPNTLSPGDANKILDVEVEIRESIMTRYISPKLRKPIDSFYPTAQLLDPLTSTLGPFICNASTPWTDGTGGFYVTDDNCELYLVTAHHIVFKPDLVNNNSRVNVALFGTAAFTNYIAQIKRAIEGKRIIVKFQERRVKEAVEDHDGRDVEDTVRNDIEKDWGNIDNRILGYVRFSRSIEVGTCPNGYTQDYALVKIYSSKIDAASFTGNTINLGTQIAPDEFTCLMFRNPKNRHPFKYPTNCVFKVQGMVPDKEMHDPTIMDQNGEPCLLLMKRDNTTGSC
;
A
#
# COMPACT_ATOMS: atom_id res chain seq x y z
N MET A 1 43.14 -5.72 -73.99
CA MET A 1 41.80 -5.18 -73.67
C MET A 1 41.10 -6.14 -72.74
N TYR A 2 41.11 -5.89 -71.43
CA TYR A 2 40.11 -6.41 -70.49
C TYR A 2 39.94 -5.39 -69.37
N SER A 3 38.67 -5.19 -69.02
CA SER A 3 38.07 -3.97 -68.49
C SER A 3 38.31 -3.76 -67.00
N HIS A 4 38.64 -2.53 -66.60
CA HIS A 4 38.46 -2.04 -65.24
C HIS A 4 36.95 -1.99 -64.94
N LYS A 5 36.45 -2.93 -64.14
CA LYS A 5 35.19 -2.72 -63.43
C LYS A 5 35.47 -1.80 -62.24
N SER A 6 35.21 -0.51 -62.40
CA SER A 6 34.98 0.39 -61.27
C SER A 6 33.76 -0.13 -60.50
N THR A 7 33.97 -0.65 -59.31
CA THR A 7 32.93 -0.75 -58.29
C THR A 7 32.65 0.68 -57.83
N THR A 8 31.66 1.30 -58.46
CA THR A 8 31.07 2.54 -57.99
C THR A 8 30.46 2.24 -56.62
N THR A 9 31.16 2.56 -55.55
CA THR A 9 30.61 2.58 -54.20
C THR A 9 29.47 3.59 -54.22
N SER A 10 28.22 3.12 -54.16
CA SER A 10 27.08 3.99 -53.92
C SER A 10 27.37 4.77 -52.64
N LEU A 11 27.33 6.10 -52.73
CA LEU A 11 27.31 6.93 -51.53
C LEU A 11 26.01 6.58 -50.77
N PRO A 12 26.08 6.32 -49.45
CA PRO A 12 24.89 6.04 -48.66
C PRO A 12 23.89 7.19 -48.86
N HIS A 13 22.63 6.83 -49.08
CA HIS A 13 21.59 7.84 -49.30
C HIS A 13 21.51 8.77 -48.08
N PRO A 14 21.58 10.09 -48.26
CA PRO A 14 21.43 11.01 -47.15
C PRO A 14 20.03 10.87 -46.57
N ILE A 15 19.95 10.54 -45.28
CA ILE A 15 18.71 10.34 -44.54
C ILE A 15 17.89 11.64 -44.62
N SER A 16 16.66 11.55 -45.13
CA SER A 16 15.78 12.71 -45.21
C SER A 16 15.22 13.09 -43.82
N ASP A 17 14.88 14.36 -43.59
CA ASP A 17 14.25 14.78 -42.32
C ASP A 17 12.96 14.02 -42.00
N LEU A 18 12.26 13.55 -43.04
CA LEU A 18 11.00 12.85 -42.92
C LEU A 18 11.23 11.40 -42.48
N GLU A 19 12.22 10.74 -43.07
CA GLU A 19 12.75 9.44 -42.67
C GLU A 19 13.29 9.50 -41.24
N ALA A 20 14.17 10.45 -40.94
CA ALA A 20 14.74 10.65 -39.60
C ALA A 20 13.66 10.72 -38.51
N LYS A 21 12.57 11.45 -38.76
CA LYS A 21 11.47 11.64 -37.79
C LYS A 21 10.49 10.46 -37.70
N HIS A 22 10.36 9.65 -38.74
CA HIS A 22 9.29 8.65 -38.81
C HIS A 22 9.77 7.20 -38.90
N TYR A 23 11.09 6.97 -39.01
CA TYR A 23 11.68 5.64 -39.05
C TYR A 23 11.22 4.77 -37.87
N TYR A 24 11.21 5.36 -36.67
CA TYR A 24 10.78 4.70 -35.45
C TYR A 24 9.38 5.13 -34.98
N TYR A 25 8.51 5.61 -35.86
CA TYR A 25 7.18 6.13 -35.49
C TYR A 25 6.31 5.11 -34.71
N GLY A 26 6.53 3.80 -34.95
CA GLY A 26 5.86 2.71 -34.24
C GLY A 26 6.39 2.43 -32.82
N LEU A 27 7.50 3.04 -32.40
CA LEU A 27 8.04 2.91 -31.05
C LEU A 27 7.47 4.01 -30.14
N TYR A 28 7.24 3.67 -28.87
CA TYR A 28 6.64 4.58 -27.88
C TYR A 28 7.33 5.96 -27.79
N TYR A 29 8.66 5.98 -27.90
CA TYR A 29 9.47 7.21 -27.77
C TYR A 29 9.78 7.91 -29.09
N LYS A 30 9.40 7.32 -30.24
CA LYS A 30 9.64 7.86 -31.60
C LYS A 30 11.04 8.48 -31.77
N PRO A 31 12.13 7.74 -31.47
CA PRO A 31 13.48 8.26 -31.60
C PRO A 31 13.78 8.73 -33.02
N VAL A 32 14.75 9.63 -33.16
CA VAL A 32 15.21 10.12 -34.46
C VAL A 32 16.29 9.17 -34.99
N LEU A 33 16.15 8.72 -36.24
CA LEU A 33 17.19 7.93 -36.90
C LEU A 33 18.36 8.85 -37.27
N VAL A 34 19.58 8.44 -36.88
CA VAL A 34 20.82 9.21 -37.09
C VAL A 34 21.63 8.64 -38.27
N ALA A 35 21.69 7.33 -38.40
CA ALA A 35 22.39 6.62 -39.48
C ALA A 35 21.81 5.22 -39.66
N ARG A 36 21.81 4.72 -40.90
CA ARG A 36 21.56 3.30 -41.23
C ARG A 36 22.46 2.86 -42.38
N THR A 37 22.74 1.57 -42.45
CA THR A 37 23.65 0.98 -43.44
C THR A 37 22.94 0.41 -44.68
N ALA A 38 21.61 0.37 -44.66
CA ALA A 38 20.81 -0.14 -45.76
C ALA A 38 20.67 0.92 -46.88
N ASP A 39 20.74 0.47 -48.13
CA ASP A 39 20.74 1.31 -49.35
C ASP A 39 19.33 1.46 -49.97
N ASP A 40 18.30 0.86 -49.36
CA ASP A 40 16.91 0.86 -49.84
C ASP A 40 16.15 2.16 -49.47
N PRO A 41 15.18 2.63 -50.27
CA PRO A 41 14.33 3.77 -49.92
C PRO A 41 13.45 3.49 -48.69
N TRP A 42 13.30 4.48 -47.80
CA TRP A 42 12.51 4.33 -46.56
C TRP A 42 10.99 4.35 -46.78
N GLU A 43 10.27 3.42 -46.15
CA GLU A 43 8.80 3.36 -46.02
C GLU A 43 8.34 3.10 -44.56
N ARG A 44 7.03 3.24 -44.24
CA ARG A 44 6.50 3.17 -42.86
C ARG A 44 6.20 1.72 -42.38
N PRO A 45 6.68 1.26 -41.21
CA PRO A 45 6.66 -0.18 -40.87
C PRO A 45 5.65 -0.72 -39.81
N ILE A 46 5.55 -2.08 -39.68
CA ILE A 46 4.80 -2.88 -38.66
C ILE A 46 5.74 -3.97 -38.01
N VAL A 47 5.50 -4.37 -36.74
CA VAL A 47 6.38 -5.24 -35.90
C VAL A 47 5.93 -6.73 -35.84
N GLY A 48 6.85 -7.71 -35.91
CA GLY A 48 6.56 -9.17 -35.87
C GLY A 48 7.60 -10.09 -35.16
N ASN A 49 7.27 -11.38 -34.93
CA ASN A 49 8.05 -12.40 -34.16
C ASN A 49 9.18 -13.11 -34.98
N HIS A 50 10.35 -13.43 -34.36
CA HIS A 50 11.52 -14.06 -35.04
C HIS A 50 12.33 -15.10 -34.20
N PRO A 51 12.91 -16.16 -34.80
CA PRO A 51 13.73 -17.19 -34.12
C PRO A 51 15.01 -16.71 -33.41
N LEU A 52 15.53 -15.52 -33.74
CA LEU A 52 16.68 -14.89 -33.05
C LEU A 52 16.47 -14.74 -31.55
N LYS A 53 15.21 -14.70 -31.10
CA LYS A 53 14.85 -14.69 -29.68
C LYS A 53 15.45 -15.86 -28.89
N ALA A 54 15.67 -17.02 -29.52
CA ALA A 54 16.19 -18.21 -28.86
C ALA A 54 17.72 -18.21 -28.66
N VAL A 55 18.47 -17.46 -29.48
CA VAL A 55 19.95 -17.46 -29.48
C VAL A 55 20.56 -16.16 -28.94
N TRP A 56 19.73 -15.13 -28.75
CA TRP A 56 20.16 -13.82 -28.29
C TRP A 56 20.78 -13.85 -26.88
N GLU A 57 20.02 -14.36 -25.91
CA GLU A 57 20.40 -14.35 -24.48
C GLU A 57 21.49 -15.39 -24.15
N ASP A 58 21.65 -16.43 -24.97
CA ASP A 58 22.53 -17.56 -24.63
C ASP A 58 24.01 -17.31 -24.99
N ASN A 59 24.30 -16.51 -26.02
CA ASN A 59 25.69 -16.34 -26.50
C ASN A 59 25.90 -15.06 -27.34
N LEU A 60 24.93 -14.70 -28.19
CA LEU A 60 25.14 -13.66 -29.20
C LEU A 60 25.27 -12.25 -28.58
N ALA A 61 24.43 -11.92 -27.59
CA ALA A 61 24.48 -10.61 -26.92
C ALA A 61 25.83 -10.36 -26.25
N PHE A 62 26.37 -11.35 -25.53
CA PHE A 62 27.65 -11.23 -24.82
C PHE A 62 28.83 -10.98 -25.77
N ARG A 63 28.88 -11.69 -26.90
CA ARG A 63 29.93 -11.48 -27.92
C ARG A 63 29.89 -10.08 -28.52
N ILE A 64 28.69 -9.53 -28.71
CA ILE A 64 28.51 -8.16 -29.20
C ILE A 64 28.97 -7.15 -28.15
N HIS A 65 28.63 -7.37 -26.87
CA HIS A 65 29.08 -6.52 -25.77
C HIS A 65 30.61 -6.49 -25.65
N ASP A 66 31.28 -7.64 -25.80
CA ASP A 66 32.74 -7.72 -25.79
C ASP A 66 33.38 -6.92 -26.93
N ILE A 67 32.80 -6.98 -28.13
CA ILE A 67 33.29 -6.21 -29.29
C ILE A 67 33.10 -4.72 -29.06
N LEU A 68 31.92 -4.29 -28.60
CA LEU A 68 31.65 -2.89 -28.28
C LEU A 68 32.59 -2.35 -27.21
N LYS A 69 32.84 -3.16 -26.18
CA LYS A 69 33.80 -2.85 -25.12
C LYS A 69 35.24 -2.76 -25.66
N SER A 70 35.67 -3.68 -26.52
CA SER A 70 37.00 -3.66 -27.14
C SER A 70 37.25 -2.42 -28.00
N LYS A 71 36.19 -1.86 -28.59
CA LYS A 71 36.23 -0.66 -29.43
C LYS A 71 36.01 0.64 -28.66
N GLY A 72 35.84 0.57 -27.34
CA GLY A 72 35.61 1.74 -26.50
C GLY A 72 34.28 2.46 -26.76
N VAL A 73 33.29 1.76 -27.33
CA VAL A 73 31.97 2.36 -27.63
C VAL A 73 31.18 2.51 -26.33
N GLU A 74 30.74 3.73 -26.03
CA GLU A 74 29.84 4.02 -24.91
C GLU A 74 28.39 3.64 -25.24
N TRP A 75 28.14 2.33 -25.32
CA TRP A 75 26.81 1.78 -25.61
C TRP A 75 25.90 1.77 -24.38
N THR A 76 24.60 1.94 -24.59
CA THR A 76 23.56 2.05 -23.56
C THR A 76 22.50 0.96 -23.67
N SER A 77 22.25 0.41 -24.86
CA SER A 77 21.41 -0.78 -25.06
C SER A 77 21.84 -1.57 -26.29
N THR A 78 21.49 -2.85 -26.34
CA THR A 78 21.55 -3.68 -27.54
C THR A 78 20.23 -4.43 -27.67
N ASP A 79 19.51 -4.22 -28.77
CA ASP A 79 18.18 -4.76 -28.98
C ASP A 79 18.13 -5.50 -30.33
N VAL A 80 17.32 -6.55 -30.44
CA VAL A 80 17.02 -7.21 -31.72
C VAL A 80 15.60 -6.81 -32.12
N ALA A 81 15.47 -6.06 -33.21
CA ALA A 81 14.18 -5.63 -33.71
C ALA A 81 13.98 -6.11 -35.14
N ARG A 82 12.73 -6.48 -35.46
CA ARG A 82 12.33 -6.81 -36.82
C ARG A 82 11.22 -5.86 -37.27
N ILE A 83 11.53 -5.13 -38.33
CA ILE A 83 10.65 -4.19 -39.02
C ILE A 83 10.28 -4.86 -40.35
N GLY A 84 8.99 -5.14 -40.56
CA GLY A 84 8.49 -5.77 -41.78
C GLY A 84 7.54 -4.86 -42.57
N PHE A 85 7.60 -4.96 -43.90
CA PHE A 85 6.68 -4.31 -44.84
C PHE A 85 5.58 -5.29 -45.31
N VAL A 86 4.38 -4.78 -45.61
CA VAL A 86 3.25 -5.61 -46.05
C VAL A 86 3.47 -6.07 -47.49
N GLY A 87 3.56 -7.38 -47.70
CA GLY A 87 3.64 -8.00 -49.04
C GLY A 87 5.03 -8.45 -49.48
N GLU A 88 6.07 -8.22 -48.68
CA GLU A 88 7.44 -8.60 -49.02
C GLU A 88 7.96 -9.83 -48.24
N SER A 89 8.89 -10.56 -48.86
CA SER A 89 9.61 -11.65 -48.21
C SER A 89 10.71 -11.14 -47.30
N VAL A 90 10.78 -11.74 -46.11
CA VAL A 90 11.85 -11.72 -45.09
C VAL A 90 12.94 -10.65 -45.26
N THR A 91 12.74 -9.47 -44.65
CA THR A 91 13.81 -8.49 -44.41
C THR A 91 14.87 -9.04 -43.43
N PRO A 92 16.16 -8.63 -43.56
CA PRO A 92 17.20 -8.95 -42.58
C PRO A 92 16.83 -8.44 -41.19
N VAL A 93 17.40 -9.03 -40.13
CA VAL A 93 17.15 -8.60 -38.75
C VAL A 93 18.31 -7.73 -38.29
N PRO A 94 18.19 -6.38 -38.32
CA PRO A 94 19.25 -5.51 -37.85
C PRO A 94 19.39 -5.59 -36.33
N ILE A 95 20.63 -5.55 -35.85
CA ILE A 95 20.92 -5.38 -34.43
C ILE A 95 20.91 -3.90 -34.12
N TRP A 96 20.08 -3.49 -33.17
CA TRP A 96 20.01 -2.11 -32.72
C TRP A 96 21.00 -1.88 -31.59
N ILE A 97 21.86 -0.88 -31.73
CA ILE A 97 22.82 -0.47 -30.71
C ILE A 97 22.50 0.95 -30.29
N GLY A 98 22.10 1.10 -29.04
CA GLY A 98 21.94 2.39 -28.39
C GLY A 98 23.29 2.95 -27.97
N VAL A 99 23.63 4.19 -28.32
CA VAL A 99 24.85 4.89 -27.89
C VAL A 99 24.50 6.23 -27.24
N LYS A 100 25.32 6.75 -26.33
CA LYS A 100 25.05 8.08 -25.77
C LYS A 100 25.09 9.15 -26.87
N PRO A 101 24.30 10.24 -26.72
CA PRO A 101 24.34 11.34 -27.69
C PRO A 101 25.75 11.94 -27.82
N ASN A 102 26.16 12.25 -29.06
CA ASN A 102 27.46 12.82 -29.40
C ASN A 102 28.70 11.96 -29.05
N THR A 103 28.55 10.68 -28.72
CA THR A 103 29.70 9.82 -28.36
C THR A 103 30.21 8.92 -29.48
N LEU A 104 29.50 8.85 -30.62
CA LEU A 104 29.94 8.06 -31.78
C LEU A 104 29.74 8.87 -33.06
N SER A 105 30.79 8.93 -33.89
CA SER A 105 30.68 9.58 -35.20
C SER A 105 30.05 8.63 -36.24
N PRO A 106 29.31 9.13 -37.25
CA PRO A 106 28.71 8.29 -38.28
C PRO A 106 29.71 7.39 -39.04
N GLY A 107 30.97 7.80 -39.16
CA GLY A 107 32.02 7.05 -39.86
C GLY A 107 32.56 5.83 -39.09
N ASP A 108 32.36 5.79 -37.77
CA ASP A 108 32.85 4.71 -36.91
C ASP A 108 31.87 3.53 -36.80
N ALA A 109 30.61 3.74 -37.21
CA ALA A 109 29.54 2.75 -37.23
C ALA A 109 29.82 1.57 -38.18
N ASN A 110 30.42 1.85 -39.33
CA ASN A 110 30.67 0.88 -40.42
C ASN A 110 31.72 -0.21 -40.10
N LYS A 111 32.26 -0.23 -38.89
CA LYS A 111 33.35 -1.16 -38.51
C LYS A 111 32.98 -2.13 -37.40
N ILE A 112 31.74 -2.13 -36.90
CA ILE A 112 31.44 -2.78 -35.63
C ILE A 112 31.23 -4.30 -35.79
N LEU A 113 30.49 -4.78 -36.80
CA LEU A 113 30.22 -6.22 -37.04
C LEU A 113 29.93 -6.54 -38.53
N ASP A 114 30.05 -7.83 -38.92
CA ASP A 114 29.65 -8.39 -40.25
C ASP A 114 28.14 -8.77 -40.27
N VAL A 115 27.33 -8.01 -39.55
CA VAL A 115 25.86 -8.13 -39.53
C VAL A 115 25.27 -6.75 -39.72
N GLU A 116 24.03 -6.68 -40.20
CA GLU A 116 23.33 -5.40 -40.32
C GLU A 116 23.10 -4.82 -38.92
N VAL A 117 23.59 -3.59 -38.70
CA VAL A 117 23.51 -2.91 -37.41
C VAL A 117 22.92 -1.52 -37.63
N GLU A 118 21.92 -1.17 -36.84
CA GLU A 118 21.43 0.21 -36.75
C GLU A 118 21.91 0.82 -35.43
N ILE A 119 22.53 2.00 -35.51
CA ILE A 119 23.01 2.71 -34.33
C ILE A 119 22.11 3.91 -34.08
N ARG A 120 21.60 4.01 -32.85
CA ARG A 120 20.71 5.10 -32.42
C ARG A 120 21.29 5.80 -31.21
N GLU A 121 21.15 7.12 -31.16
CA GLU A 121 21.39 7.84 -29.92
C GLU A 121 20.30 7.48 -28.91
N SER A 122 20.71 6.99 -27.75
CA SER A 122 19.81 6.64 -26.66
C SER A 122 20.47 6.86 -25.31
N ILE A 123 19.67 7.34 -24.36
CA ILE A 123 20.03 7.42 -22.96
C ILE A 123 19.22 6.34 -22.24
N MET A 124 19.90 5.30 -21.75
CA MET A 124 19.26 4.27 -20.94
C MET A 124 18.98 4.84 -19.55
N THR A 125 17.81 5.45 -19.38
CA THR A 125 17.30 5.79 -18.06
C THR A 125 16.71 4.52 -17.49
N ARG A 126 17.48 3.85 -16.64
CA ARG A 126 17.03 2.68 -15.91
C ARG A 126 15.82 3.13 -15.06
N TYR A 127 14.59 2.83 -15.48
CA TYR A 127 13.38 3.01 -14.68
C TYR A 127 13.42 1.96 -13.55
N ILE A 128 14.36 2.14 -12.62
CA ILE A 128 14.56 1.28 -11.47
C ILE A 128 13.45 1.63 -10.50
N SER A 129 12.39 0.84 -10.54
CA SER A 129 11.46 0.71 -9.42
C SER A 129 10.61 1.96 -9.12
N PRO A 130 9.59 1.83 -8.26
CA PRO A 130 8.81 2.98 -7.80
C PRO A 130 9.71 3.97 -7.07
N LYS A 131 9.59 5.26 -7.39
CA LYS A 131 10.22 6.33 -6.61
C LYS A 131 9.60 6.36 -5.20
N LEU A 132 10.42 6.64 -4.19
CA LEU A 132 9.90 7.03 -2.88
C LEU A 132 8.98 8.24 -3.08
N ARG A 133 7.84 8.21 -2.39
CA ARG A 133 6.83 9.25 -2.47
C ARG A 133 7.30 10.49 -1.73
N LYS A 134 6.74 11.64 -2.10
CA LYS A 134 6.84 12.83 -1.24
C LYS A 134 6.04 12.56 0.04
N PRO A 135 6.48 13.08 1.19
CA PRO A 135 5.68 13.07 2.42
C PRO A 135 4.30 13.64 2.13
N ILE A 136 3.27 12.96 2.63
CA ILE A 136 1.88 13.34 2.42
C ILE A 136 1.41 14.03 3.69
N ASP A 137 0.61 15.08 3.53
CA ASP A 137 0.03 15.78 4.68
C ASP A 137 -0.76 14.80 5.56
N SER A 138 -0.57 14.92 6.88
CA SER A 138 -1.29 14.18 7.90
C SER A 138 -2.82 14.27 7.78
N PHE A 139 -3.37 15.29 7.10
CA PHE A 139 -4.79 15.38 6.79
C PHE A 139 -5.30 14.22 5.90
N TYR A 140 -4.44 13.59 5.10
CA TYR A 140 -4.85 12.48 4.25
C TYR A 140 -4.95 11.19 5.07
N PRO A 141 -6.10 10.47 5.04
CA PRO A 141 -6.30 9.24 5.82
C PRO A 141 -5.31 8.11 5.49
N THR A 142 -4.64 8.18 4.35
CA THR A 142 -3.63 7.21 3.90
C THR A 142 -2.21 7.61 4.24
N ALA A 143 -1.98 8.79 4.86
CA ALA A 143 -0.65 9.32 5.13
C ALA A 143 0.20 8.34 5.96
N GLN A 144 -0.35 7.81 7.07
CA GLN A 144 0.36 6.82 7.92
C GLN A 144 0.67 5.52 7.18
N LEU A 145 -0.22 5.08 6.30
CA LEU A 145 0.00 3.86 5.52
C LEU A 145 1.07 4.08 4.43
N LEU A 146 1.25 5.30 3.94
CA LEU A 146 2.17 5.59 2.86
C LEU A 146 3.52 6.09 3.34
N ASP A 147 3.61 6.61 4.57
CA ASP A 147 4.82 7.17 5.17
C ASP A 147 6.05 6.26 5.03
N PRO A 148 5.96 4.94 5.28
CA PRO A 148 7.10 4.03 5.08
C PRO A 148 7.60 3.89 3.63
N LEU A 149 6.83 4.38 2.64
CA LEU A 149 7.19 4.46 1.22
C LEU A 149 7.56 5.88 0.77
N THR A 150 7.71 6.82 1.70
CA THR A 150 8.12 8.20 1.40
C THR A 150 9.61 8.43 1.62
N SER A 151 10.10 9.61 1.25
CA SER A 151 11.47 10.04 1.53
C SER A 151 11.65 10.66 2.92
N THR A 152 10.80 10.32 3.89
CA THR A 152 10.97 10.74 5.29
C THR A 152 12.21 10.09 5.91
N LEU A 153 12.70 10.68 7.00
CA LEU A 153 13.83 10.13 7.75
C LEU A 153 13.45 8.79 8.38
N GLY A 154 14.44 7.92 8.59
CA GLY A 154 14.18 6.64 9.24
C GLY A 154 13.63 5.52 8.33
N PRO A 155 13.94 5.41 7.01
CA PRO A 155 13.39 4.31 6.22
C PRO A 155 13.85 2.95 6.77
N PHE A 156 12.93 1.99 6.84
CA PHE A 156 13.27 0.61 7.18
C PHE A 156 14.04 -0.02 6.04
N ILE A 157 15.27 -0.46 6.30
CA ILE A 157 16.17 -0.99 5.28
C ILE A 157 16.75 -2.34 5.69
N CYS A 158 17.17 -3.12 4.70
CA CYS A 158 17.91 -4.36 4.92
C CYS A 158 18.97 -4.56 3.83
N ASN A 159 19.96 -5.41 4.10
CA ASN A 159 20.80 -5.97 3.05
C ASN A 159 19.93 -6.90 2.18
N ALA A 160 19.89 -6.65 0.86
CA ALA A 160 19.03 -7.40 -0.06
C ALA A 160 19.40 -8.90 -0.15
N SER A 161 20.64 -9.27 0.17
CA SER A 161 21.09 -10.67 0.22
C SER A 161 20.71 -11.37 1.54
N THR A 162 20.37 -10.62 2.58
CA THR A 162 19.90 -11.16 3.87
C THR A 162 18.65 -10.42 4.37
N PRO A 163 17.52 -10.53 3.66
CA PRO A 163 16.33 -9.71 3.91
C PRO A 163 15.54 -10.11 5.18
N TRP A 164 16.10 -10.96 6.06
CA TRP A 164 15.49 -11.33 7.34
C TRP A 164 16.03 -10.53 8.53
N THR A 165 16.98 -9.63 8.30
CA THR A 165 17.52 -8.70 9.32
C THR A 165 17.25 -7.28 8.89
N ASP A 166 16.47 -6.56 9.69
CA ASP A 166 16.08 -5.18 9.43
C ASP A 166 16.91 -4.20 10.24
N GLY A 167 17.09 -3.01 9.69
CA GLY A 167 17.58 -1.83 10.40
C GLY A 167 16.95 -0.57 9.84
N THR A 168 17.52 0.58 10.20
CA THR A 168 16.97 1.89 9.88
C THR A 168 18.01 2.75 9.18
N GLY A 169 17.62 3.39 8.09
CA GLY A 169 18.37 4.49 7.49
C GLY A 169 18.24 5.73 8.38
N GLY A 170 19.34 6.38 8.73
CA GLY A 170 19.33 7.54 9.62
C GLY A 170 18.84 8.79 8.89
N PHE A 171 19.75 9.43 8.16
CA PHE A 171 19.50 10.72 7.50
C PHE A 171 20.19 10.79 6.14
N TYR A 172 19.77 11.77 5.34
CA TYR A 172 20.31 11.99 4.00
C TYR A 172 21.37 13.09 4.02
N VAL A 173 22.43 12.91 3.21
CA VAL A 173 23.45 13.93 2.95
C VAL A 173 23.69 14.03 1.44
N THR A 174 24.17 15.18 0.98
CA THR A 174 24.56 15.38 -0.41
C THR A 174 26.02 15.76 -0.51
N ASP A 175 26.70 15.33 -1.58
CA ASP A 175 28.04 15.80 -1.88
C ASP A 175 28.03 17.05 -2.79
N ASP A 176 29.22 17.52 -3.16
CA ASP A 176 29.41 18.70 -4.02
C ASP A 176 28.84 18.51 -5.43
N ASN A 177 28.64 17.27 -5.87
CA ASN A 177 28.02 16.92 -7.15
C ASN A 177 26.48 16.81 -7.05
N CYS A 178 25.90 17.16 -5.90
CA CYS A 178 24.48 16.99 -5.59
C CYS A 178 24.01 15.52 -5.64
N GLU A 179 24.91 14.55 -5.47
CA GLU A 179 24.52 13.15 -5.30
C GLU A 179 23.97 12.92 -3.90
N LEU A 180 22.87 12.15 -3.79
CA LEU A 180 22.17 11.91 -2.52
C LEU A 180 22.62 10.59 -1.89
N TYR A 181 23.01 10.64 -0.61
CA TYR A 181 23.45 9.49 0.17
C TYR A 181 22.56 9.29 1.40
N LEU A 182 22.29 8.03 1.76
CA LEU A 182 21.61 7.66 3.00
C LEU A 182 22.65 7.16 4.01
N VAL A 183 22.76 7.85 5.14
CA VAL A 183 23.66 7.46 6.24
C VAL A 183 22.95 6.41 7.11
N THR A 184 23.61 5.29 7.39
CA THR A 184 23.12 4.23 8.28
C THR A 184 24.29 3.55 8.99
N ALA A 185 24.01 2.72 9.99
CA ALA A 185 25.04 1.99 10.72
C ALA A 185 25.62 0.84 9.88
N HIS A 186 26.94 0.64 9.96
CA HIS A 186 27.64 -0.40 9.20
C HIS A 186 27.04 -1.81 9.41
N HIS A 187 26.69 -2.17 10.65
CA HIS A 187 26.14 -3.49 10.99
C HIS A 187 24.76 -3.78 10.41
N ILE A 188 24.04 -2.74 9.93
CA ILE A 188 22.73 -2.90 9.25
C ILE A 188 22.95 -3.39 7.81
N VAL A 189 24.04 -2.95 7.18
CA VAL A 189 24.37 -3.27 5.78
C VAL A 189 25.29 -4.48 5.68
N PHE A 190 26.21 -4.63 6.63
CA PHE A 190 27.25 -5.67 6.62
C PHE A 190 27.14 -6.53 7.88
N LYS A 191 27.14 -7.86 7.70
CA LYS A 191 27.27 -8.79 8.82
C LYS A 191 28.73 -8.90 9.27
N PRO A 192 29.00 -9.09 10.56
CA PRO A 192 30.36 -9.28 11.09
C PRO A 192 31.11 -10.47 10.48
N ASP A 193 30.39 -11.53 10.06
CA ASP A 193 30.98 -12.85 9.77
C ASP A 193 31.15 -13.16 8.27
N LEU A 194 30.79 -12.24 7.37
CA LEU A 194 30.91 -12.45 5.93
C LEU A 194 32.12 -11.67 5.42
N VAL A 195 33.17 -12.41 5.03
CA VAL A 195 34.40 -11.88 4.44
C VAL A 195 34.03 -10.90 3.32
N ASN A 196 34.53 -9.68 3.47
CA ASN A 196 34.25 -8.53 2.63
C ASN A 196 34.86 -8.75 1.24
N ASN A 197 34.15 -9.48 0.39
CA ASN A 197 34.45 -9.48 -1.05
C ASN A 197 33.99 -8.11 -1.58
N ASN A 198 34.81 -7.45 -2.39
CA ASN A 198 34.59 -6.13 -3.01
C ASN A 198 33.35 -6.02 -3.94
N SER A 199 32.31 -6.82 -3.71
CA SER A 199 31.05 -6.80 -4.42
C SER A 199 30.12 -5.74 -3.84
N ARG A 200 29.56 -4.93 -4.73
CA ARG A 200 28.47 -3.99 -4.47
C ARG A 200 27.35 -4.64 -3.64
N VAL A 201 27.07 -4.09 -2.46
CA VAL A 201 25.93 -4.50 -1.62
C VAL A 201 24.70 -3.69 -2.01
N ASN A 202 23.61 -4.37 -2.32
CA ASN A 202 22.32 -3.72 -2.57
C ASN A 202 21.55 -3.60 -1.26
N VAL A 203 21.07 -2.39 -0.96
CA VAL A 203 20.19 -2.10 0.18
C VAL A 203 18.75 -2.03 -0.32
N ALA A 204 17.84 -2.75 0.34
CA ALA A 204 16.43 -2.78 0.01
C ALA A 204 15.60 -2.07 1.09
N LEU A 205 14.44 -1.53 0.68
CA LEU A 205 13.43 -1.00 1.60
C LEU A 205 12.60 -2.18 2.13
N PHE A 206 12.56 -2.33 3.44
CA PHE A 206 12.05 -3.48 4.20
C PHE A 206 12.76 -4.81 3.94
N GLY A 207 13.00 -5.55 5.00
CA GLY A 207 13.15 -6.99 4.97
C GLY A 207 11.83 -7.70 4.72
N THR A 208 11.90 -9.00 4.46
CA THR A 208 10.77 -9.85 4.08
C THR A 208 9.67 -9.86 5.15
N ALA A 209 10.04 -9.97 6.41
CA ALA A 209 9.09 -9.98 7.52
C ALA A 209 8.44 -8.61 7.73
N ALA A 210 9.25 -7.54 7.72
CA ALA A 210 8.76 -6.17 7.82
C ALA A 210 7.79 -5.82 6.68
N PHE A 211 8.12 -6.20 5.44
CA PHE A 211 7.24 -5.99 4.29
C PHE A 211 5.93 -6.77 4.41
N THR A 212 5.98 -8.03 4.84
CA THR A 212 4.78 -8.85 5.05
C THR A 212 3.86 -8.25 6.11
N ASN A 213 4.43 -7.79 7.22
CA ASN A 213 3.69 -7.10 8.27
C ASN A 213 3.08 -5.78 7.79
N TYR A 214 3.81 -5.01 7.00
CA TYR A 214 3.33 -3.77 6.39
C TYR A 214 2.13 -4.03 5.46
N ILE A 215 2.19 -5.05 4.61
CA ILE A 215 1.05 -5.45 3.76
C ILE A 215 -0.15 -5.91 4.61
N ALA A 216 0.09 -6.65 5.70
CA ALA A 216 -0.98 -7.08 6.60
C ALA A 216 -1.67 -5.87 7.28
N GLN A 217 -0.92 -4.84 7.65
CA GLN A 217 -1.47 -3.58 8.19
C GLN A 217 -2.35 -2.86 7.17
N ILE A 218 -1.88 -2.74 5.92
CA ILE A 218 -2.68 -2.14 4.83
C ILE A 218 -3.99 -2.92 4.61
N LYS A 219 -3.93 -4.26 4.58
CA LYS A 219 -5.11 -5.11 4.41
C LYS A 219 -6.12 -4.91 5.54
N ARG A 220 -5.67 -4.87 6.79
CA ARG A 220 -6.52 -4.59 7.95
C ARG A 220 -7.18 -3.21 7.84
N ALA A 221 -6.43 -2.19 7.46
CA ALA A 221 -6.97 -0.84 7.28
C ALA A 221 -8.04 -0.77 6.18
N ILE A 222 -7.82 -1.43 5.04
CA ILE A 222 -8.81 -1.50 3.95
C ILE A 222 -10.08 -2.22 4.40
N GLU A 223 -9.95 -3.35 5.11
CA GLU A 223 -11.12 -4.10 5.57
C GLU A 223 -11.93 -3.31 6.59
N GLY A 224 -11.27 -2.65 7.54
CA GLY A 224 -11.93 -1.72 8.46
C GLY A 224 -12.72 -0.62 7.71
N LYS A 225 -12.13 -0.02 6.67
CA LYS A 225 -12.83 0.97 5.83
C LYS A 225 -14.01 0.38 5.05
N ARG A 226 -13.91 -0.86 4.54
CA ARG A 226 -15.03 -1.54 3.85
C ARG A 226 -16.21 -1.80 4.77
N ILE A 227 -15.95 -2.16 6.02
CA ILE A 227 -16.99 -2.36 7.03
C ILE A 227 -17.72 -1.04 7.28
N ILE A 228 -16.98 0.07 7.39
CA ILE A 228 -17.55 1.42 7.56
C ILE A 228 -18.40 1.81 6.36
N VAL A 229 -17.91 1.63 5.14
CA VAL A 229 -18.67 1.94 3.91
C VAL A 229 -19.97 1.15 3.85
N LYS A 230 -19.94 -0.17 4.09
CA LYS A 230 -21.16 -1.00 4.14
C LYS A 230 -22.14 -0.60 5.25
N PHE A 231 -21.65 -0.04 6.35
CA PHE A 231 -22.51 0.48 7.41
C PHE A 231 -23.16 1.80 6.99
N GLN A 232 -22.41 2.70 6.37
CA GLN A 232 -22.93 3.97 5.85
C GLN A 232 -23.90 3.78 4.68
N GLU A 233 -23.63 2.86 3.76
CA GLU A 233 -24.55 2.51 2.66
C GLU A 233 -25.91 2.01 3.19
N ARG A 234 -25.90 1.25 4.29
CA ARG A 234 -27.15 0.83 4.96
C ARG A 234 -27.90 2.03 5.56
N ARG A 235 -27.19 2.94 6.23
CA ARG A 235 -27.79 4.17 6.79
C ARG A 235 -28.32 5.13 5.72
N VAL A 236 -27.62 5.28 4.59
CA VAL A 236 -28.08 6.11 3.47
C VAL A 236 -29.30 5.48 2.82
N LYS A 237 -29.34 4.15 2.67
CA LYS A 237 -30.53 3.45 2.18
C LYS A 237 -31.74 3.68 3.10
N GLU A 238 -31.52 3.63 4.42
CA GLU A 238 -32.55 3.91 5.43
C GLU A 238 -32.95 5.40 5.47
N ALA A 239 -32.04 6.34 5.19
CA ALA A 239 -32.31 7.79 5.16
C ALA A 239 -32.92 8.29 3.84
N VAL A 240 -32.63 7.65 2.71
CA VAL A 240 -33.27 7.96 1.41
C VAL A 240 -34.75 7.51 1.41
N GLU A 241 -35.12 6.60 2.31
CA GLU A 241 -36.52 6.24 2.55
C GLU A 241 -37.26 7.26 3.46
N ASP A 242 -36.59 8.28 4.05
CA ASP A 242 -37.22 9.26 4.98
C ASP A 242 -36.70 10.73 4.81
N HIS A 243 -37.10 11.34 3.68
CA HIS A 243 -37.43 12.75 3.31
C HIS A 243 -36.69 14.04 3.79
N ASP A 244 -36.56 15.01 2.84
CA ASP A 244 -36.58 16.50 2.95
C ASP A 244 -35.86 17.17 4.14
N GLY A 245 -34.56 17.45 3.98
CA GLY A 245 -33.70 17.99 5.04
C GLY A 245 -33.82 19.49 5.27
N ARG A 246 -34.73 19.88 6.17
CA ARG A 246 -34.50 21.02 7.07
C ARG A 246 -33.64 20.53 8.25
N ASP A 247 -32.75 21.40 8.75
CA ASP A 247 -31.69 21.13 9.72
C ASP A 247 -32.16 20.39 11.00
N VAL A 248 -32.06 19.06 10.99
CA VAL A 248 -32.56 18.18 12.07
C VAL A 248 -31.73 18.34 13.34
N GLU A 249 -30.43 18.58 13.22
CA GLU A 249 -29.51 18.65 14.36
C GLU A 249 -29.77 19.87 15.24
N ASP A 250 -30.00 21.03 14.63
CA ASP A 250 -30.34 22.27 15.35
C ASP A 250 -31.70 22.21 16.02
N THR A 251 -32.66 21.53 15.38
CA THR A 251 -33.98 21.30 15.96
C THR A 251 -33.87 20.39 17.20
N VAL A 252 -33.15 19.27 17.10
CA VAL A 252 -32.94 18.33 18.22
C VAL A 252 -32.24 19.01 19.40
N ARG A 253 -31.21 19.81 19.15
CA ARG A 253 -30.50 20.54 20.21
C ARG A 253 -31.43 21.52 20.94
N ASN A 254 -32.17 22.34 20.20
CA ASN A 254 -33.09 23.32 20.79
C ASN A 254 -34.21 22.64 21.58
N ASP A 255 -34.74 21.53 21.08
CA ASP A 255 -35.76 20.74 21.77
C ASP A 255 -35.22 20.13 23.07
N ILE A 256 -34.00 19.58 23.06
CA ILE A 256 -33.37 19.05 24.27
C ILE A 256 -33.14 20.14 25.31
N GLU A 257 -32.58 21.30 24.92
CA GLU A 257 -32.33 22.40 25.85
C GLU A 257 -33.62 22.94 26.46
N LYS A 258 -34.66 23.12 25.64
CA LYS A 258 -35.96 23.59 26.06
C LYS A 258 -36.65 22.60 27.02
N ASP A 259 -36.67 21.32 26.66
CA ASP A 259 -37.45 20.32 27.41
C ASP A 259 -36.70 19.75 28.61
N TRP A 260 -35.37 19.65 28.56
CA TRP A 260 -34.54 19.01 29.59
C TRP A 260 -33.58 19.96 30.33
N GLY A 261 -33.47 21.22 29.91
CA GLY A 261 -32.61 22.21 30.58
C GLY A 261 -33.01 22.46 32.04
N ASN A 262 -34.32 22.47 32.32
CA ASN A 262 -34.84 22.55 33.69
C ASN A 262 -34.64 21.21 34.43
N ILE A 263 -34.06 21.28 35.64
CA ILE A 263 -33.85 20.12 36.51
C ILE A 263 -35.16 19.41 36.88
N ASP A 264 -36.26 20.15 37.02
CA ASP A 264 -37.56 19.57 37.39
C ASP A 264 -38.06 18.58 36.32
N ASN A 265 -37.74 18.85 35.05
CA ASN A 265 -38.05 17.96 33.94
C ASN A 265 -37.15 16.71 33.92
N ARG A 266 -35.99 16.76 34.58
CA ARG A 266 -35.04 15.64 34.71
C ARG A 266 -35.32 14.71 35.89
N ILE A 267 -36.25 15.07 36.80
CA ILE A 267 -36.63 14.21 37.92
C ILE A 267 -37.35 12.96 37.39
N LEU A 268 -36.74 11.79 37.55
CA LEU A 268 -37.28 10.52 37.05
C LEU A 268 -38.27 9.86 38.03
N GLY A 269 -38.12 10.11 39.33
CA GLY A 269 -38.84 9.39 40.37
C GLY A 269 -38.34 9.73 41.77
N TYR A 270 -38.60 8.83 42.73
CA TYR A 270 -38.15 8.98 44.12
C TYR A 270 -37.66 7.66 44.71
N VAL A 271 -36.73 7.73 45.66
CA VAL A 271 -36.23 6.54 46.38
C VAL A 271 -37.37 5.95 47.20
N ARG A 272 -37.71 4.70 46.94
CA ARG A 272 -38.73 3.94 47.67
C ARG A 272 -38.14 3.20 48.87
N PHE A 273 -36.89 2.74 48.73
CA PHE A 273 -36.19 1.96 49.74
C PHE A 273 -34.68 2.07 49.55
N SER A 274 -33.95 2.16 50.66
CA SER A 274 -32.48 2.07 50.70
C SER A 274 -32.10 1.61 52.11
N ARG A 275 -31.15 0.67 52.21
CA ARG A 275 -30.56 0.29 53.50
C ARG A 275 -29.25 1.07 53.71
N SER A 276 -28.82 1.18 54.96
CA SER A 276 -27.43 1.55 55.23
C SER A 276 -26.49 0.51 54.65
N ILE A 277 -25.31 0.94 54.21
CA ILE A 277 -24.30 0.04 53.66
C ILE A 277 -23.89 -0.97 54.72
N GLU A 278 -24.12 -2.25 54.44
CA GLU A 278 -23.75 -3.36 55.33
C GLU A 278 -22.73 -4.24 54.61
N VAL A 279 -21.55 -4.42 55.22
CA VAL A 279 -20.48 -5.29 54.69
C VAL A 279 -20.58 -6.66 55.35
N GLY A 280 -20.35 -7.73 54.60
CA GLY A 280 -20.30 -9.08 55.19
C GLY A 280 -21.67 -9.66 55.53
N THR A 281 -22.73 -9.29 54.81
CA THR A 281 -24.10 -9.72 55.15
C THR A 281 -24.30 -11.21 54.97
N CYS A 282 -24.84 -11.87 55.99
CA CYS A 282 -25.19 -13.29 55.93
C CYS A 282 -26.29 -13.55 54.87
N PRO A 283 -26.29 -14.72 54.20
CA PRO A 283 -25.43 -15.88 54.46
C PRO A 283 -24.09 -15.88 53.70
N ASN A 284 -23.96 -15.09 52.63
CA ASN A 284 -22.86 -15.23 51.67
C ASN A 284 -21.72 -14.21 51.87
N GLY A 285 -21.86 -13.28 52.81
CA GLY A 285 -20.82 -12.28 53.13
C GLY A 285 -20.72 -11.11 52.14
N TYR A 286 -21.70 -10.93 51.25
CA TYR A 286 -21.69 -9.83 50.29
C TYR A 286 -22.01 -8.48 50.93
N THR A 287 -21.51 -7.42 50.31
CA THR A 287 -21.85 -6.04 50.66
C THR A 287 -23.24 -5.69 50.11
N GLN A 288 -24.15 -5.26 50.99
CA GLN A 288 -25.45 -4.71 50.58
C GLN A 288 -25.33 -3.20 50.43
N ASP A 289 -25.22 -2.74 49.18
CA ASP A 289 -25.22 -1.33 48.82
C ASP A 289 -26.12 -1.13 47.60
N TYR A 290 -27.42 -0.90 47.85
CA TYR A 290 -28.41 -0.67 46.80
C TYR A 290 -29.57 0.19 47.28
N ALA A 291 -30.22 0.88 46.34
CA ALA A 291 -31.45 1.62 46.53
C ALA A 291 -32.46 1.28 45.44
N LEU A 292 -33.74 1.23 45.79
CA LEU A 292 -34.85 1.05 44.87
C LEU A 292 -35.47 2.41 44.60
N VAL A 293 -35.44 2.86 43.36
CA VAL A 293 -36.07 4.11 42.91
C VAL A 293 -37.36 3.77 42.18
N LYS A 294 -38.49 4.35 42.63
CA LYS A 294 -39.76 4.26 41.91
C LYS A 294 -39.81 5.36 40.86
N ILE A 295 -39.82 4.96 39.59
CA ILE A 295 -39.94 5.86 38.44
C ILE A 295 -41.40 6.29 38.27
N TYR A 296 -41.63 7.56 37.90
CA TYR A 296 -42.96 8.05 37.55
C TYR A 296 -43.46 7.39 36.26
N SER A 297 -44.70 6.91 36.24
CA SER A 297 -45.28 6.26 35.05
C SER A 297 -45.41 7.20 33.85
N SER A 298 -45.44 8.52 34.07
CA SER A 298 -45.42 9.51 32.99
C SER A 298 -44.05 9.67 32.32
N LYS A 299 -42.97 9.15 32.91
CA LYS A 299 -41.61 9.27 32.37
C LYS A 299 -41.22 8.13 31.43
N ILE A 300 -41.93 7.00 31.48
CA ILE A 300 -41.67 5.84 30.62
C ILE A 300 -43.01 5.37 30.07
N ASP A 301 -43.16 5.42 28.75
CA ASP A 301 -44.29 4.76 28.10
C ASP A 301 -44.10 3.24 28.17
N ALA A 302 -45.07 2.56 28.77
CA ALA A 302 -45.07 1.12 28.93
C ALA A 302 -45.11 0.38 27.59
N ALA A 303 -45.70 0.98 26.55
CA ALA A 303 -45.74 0.37 25.22
C ALA A 303 -44.36 0.33 24.53
N SER A 304 -43.49 1.29 24.83
CA SER A 304 -42.14 1.38 24.25
C SER A 304 -41.02 0.85 25.17
N PHE A 305 -41.35 0.41 26.37
CA PHE A 305 -40.35 -0.05 27.33
C PHE A 305 -39.76 -1.42 26.93
N THR A 306 -38.48 -1.42 26.56
CA THR A 306 -37.77 -2.62 26.07
C THR A 306 -37.15 -3.49 27.17
N GLY A 307 -37.31 -3.09 28.45
CA GLY A 307 -36.72 -3.78 29.59
C GLY A 307 -35.23 -3.48 29.78
N ASN A 308 -34.52 -4.40 30.44
CA ASN A 308 -33.09 -4.29 30.72
C ASN A 308 -32.27 -4.45 29.44
N THR A 309 -32.08 -3.35 28.72
CA THR A 309 -31.29 -3.30 27.50
C THR A 309 -30.18 -2.25 27.64
N ILE A 310 -29.02 -2.53 27.04
CA ILE A 310 -27.90 -1.62 26.96
C ILE A 310 -27.71 -1.28 25.48
N ASN A 311 -27.75 0.00 25.14
CA ASN A 311 -27.31 0.44 23.82
C ASN A 311 -25.79 0.50 23.82
N LEU A 312 -25.09 -0.32 23.03
CA LEU A 312 -23.63 -0.40 22.92
C LEU A 312 -23.02 0.83 22.22
N GLY A 313 -23.85 1.64 21.55
CA GLY A 313 -23.43 2.86 20.87
C GLY A 313 -22.61 2.59 19.62
N THR A 314 -21.97 3.65 19.12
CA THR A 314 -21.09 3.62 17.94
C THR A 314 -19.69 4.17 18.25
N GLN A 315 -19.37 4.36 19.53
CA GLN A 315 -18.10 4.93 19.97
C GLN A 315 -16.94 3.95 19.73
N ILE A 316 -17.14 2.67 20.06
CA ILE A 316 -16.28 1.58 19.59
C ILE A 316 -16.88 0.96 18.34
N ALA A 317 -16.03 0.69 17.35
CA ALA A 317 -16.45 -0.03 16.17
C ALA A 317 -16.93 -1.46 16.54
N PRO A 318 -18.01 -1.98 15.93
CA PRO A 318 -18.56 -3.28 16.31
C PRO A 318 -17.55 -4.44 16.31
N ASP A 319 -16.59 -4.44 15.39
CA ASP A 319 -15.51 -5.42 15.32
C ASP A 319 -14.54 -5.29 16.49
N GLU A 320 -14.13 -4.07 16.81
CA GLU A 320 -13.27 -3.78 17.97
C GLU A 320 -13.96 -4.16 19.28
N PHE A 321 -15.24 -3.78 19.45
CA PHE A 321 -16.04 -4.14 20.62
C PHE A 321 -16.15 -5.66 20.76
N THR A 322 -16.41 -6.35 19.64
CA THR A 322 -16.47 -7.80 19.61
C THR A 322 -15.12 -8.40 20.03
N CYS A 323 -14.00 -7.93 19.50
CA CYS A 323 -12.67 -8.38 19.91
C CYS A 323 -12.39 -8.15 21.41
N LEU A 324 -12.89 -7.05 22.00
CA LEU A 324 -12.78 -6.81 23.44
C LEU A 324 -13.55 -7.84 24.27
N MET A 325 -14.65 -8.37 23.76
CA MET A 325 -15.40 -9.48 24.37
C MET A 325 -14.70 -10.85 24.20
N PHE A 326 -13.69 -10.95 23.32
CA PHE A 326 -12.98 -12.19 22.98
C PHE A 326 -11.44 -12.00 22.99
N ARG A 327 -10.87 -11.47 24.08
CA ARG A 327 -9.42 -11.18 24.14
C ARG A 327 -8.52 -12.40 23.99
N ASN A 328 -8.96 -13.58 24.44
CA ASN A 328 -8.25 -14.84 24.27
C ASN A 328 -8.91 -15.71 23.18
N PRO A 329 -8.17 -16.16 22.15
CA PRO A 329 -8.74 -16.98 21.07
C PRO A 329 -9.21 -18.37 21.52
N LYS A 330 -8.80 -18.84 22.71
CA LYS A 330 -9.27 -20.09 23.31
C LYS A 330 -10.65 -19.96 23.96
N ASN A 331 -11.11 -18.74 24.25
CA ASN A 331 -12.43 -18.52 24.83
C ASN A 331 -13.50 -18.91 23.81
N ARG A 332 -14.42 -19.80 24.21
CA ARG A 332 -15.65 -20.07 23.46
C ARG A 332 -16.76 -19.23 24.08
N HIS A 333 -17.35 -18.29 23.34
CA HIS A 333 -18.50 -17.54 23.87
C HIS A 333 -19.54 -17.20 22.78
N PRO A 334 -20.85 -17.24 23.08
CA PRO A 334 -21.93 -17.00 22.11
C PRO A 334 -22.22 -15.51 21.81
N PHE A 335 -21.34 -14.57 22.18
CA PHE A 335 -21.62 -13.14 22.04
C PHE A 335 -21.67 -12.75 20.55
N LYS A 336 -22.77 -12.09 20.16
CA LYS A 336 -22.98 -11.54 18.82
C LYS A 336 -23.35 -10.08 18.97
N TYR A 337 -22.62 -9.20 18.29
CA TYR A 337 -22.91 -7.77 18.29
C TYR A 337 -24.29 -7.53 17.66
N PRO A 338 -25.24 -6.85 18.35
CA PRO A 338 -26.58 -6.61 17.84
C PRO A 338 -26.56 -5.60 16.68
N THR A 339 -27.33 -5.87 15.63
CA THR A 339 -27.38 -5.03 14.42
C THR A 339 -27.87 -3.61 14.67
N ASN A 340 -28.77 -3.43 15.65
CA ASN A 340 -29.30 -2.13 16.08
C ASN A 340 -28.52 -1.53 17.27
N CYS A 341 -27.36 -2.09 17.62
CA CYS A 341 -26.55 -1.72 18.79
C CYS A 341 -27.24 -1.91 20.16
N VAL A 342 -28.47 -2.47 20.24
CA VAL A 342 -29.18 -2.68 21.50
C VAL A 342 -29.02 -4.12 21.97
N PHE A 343 -28.37 -4.31 23.11
CA PHE A 343 -28.10 -5.61 23.72
C PHE A 343 -29.02 -5.85 24.93
N LYS A 344 -29.77 -6.97 24.94
CA LYS A 344 -30.66 -7.33 26.04
C LYS A 344 -29.89 -8.09 27.12
N VAL A 345 -29.89 -7.58 28.35
CA VAL A 345 -29.24 -8.20 29.51
C VAL A 345 -30.16 -9.27 30.10
N GLN A 346 -29.63 -10.46 30.34
CA GLN A 346 -30.37 -11.61 30.84
C GLN A 346 -29.49 -12.47 31.75
N GLY A 347 -30.13 -13.14 32.71
CA GLY A 347 -29.44 -14.03 33.65
C GLY A 347 -28.67 -13.29 34.74
N MET A 348 -27.94 -14.07 35.53
CA MET A 348 -27.03 -13.62 36.58
C MET A 348 -25.79 -14.51 36.53
N VAL A 349 -24.63 -13.96 36.88
CA VAL A 349 -23.40 -14.74 37.03
C VAL A 349 -23.55 -15.63 38.28
N PRO A 350 -23.42 -16.97 38.17
CA PRO A 350 -23.51 -17.86 39.33
C PRO A 350 -22.38 -17.60 40.34
N ASP A 351 -22.65 -17.77 41.65
CA ASP A 351 -21.65 -17.61 42.71
C ASP A 351 -20.36 -18.42 42.46
N LYS A 352 -20.52 -19.65 41.95
CA LYS A 352 -19.36 -20.48 41.58
C LYS A 352 -18.49 -19.81 40.51
N GLU A 353 -19.09 -19.21 39.49
CA GLU A 353 -18.37 -18.54 38.41
C GLU A 353 -17.73 -17.21 38.88
N MET A 354 -18.32 -16.56 39.89
CA MET A 354 -17.68 -15.41 40.54
C MET A 354 -16.38 -15.77 41.25
N HIS A 355 -16.29 -16.98 41.81
CA HIS A 355 -15.09 -17.48 42.49
C HIS A 355 -14.11 -18.21 41.57
N ASP A 356 -14.61 -18.86 40.51
CA ASP A 356 -13.86 -19.66 39.55
C ASP A 356 -14.29 -19.30 38.11
N PRO A 357 -13.76 -18.20 37.55
CA PRO A 357 -14.16 -17.72 36.24
C PRO A 357 -13.75 -18.68 35.12
N THR A 358 -14.64 -18.88 34.15
CA THR A 358 -14.38 -19.80 33.02
C THR A 358 -13.74 -19.12 31.80
N ILE A 359 -13.71 -17.78 31.79
CA ILE A 359 -13.17 -16.96 30.70
C ILE A 359 -11.71 -16.61 31.02
N MET A 360 -10.84 -16.66 30.00
CA MET A 360 -9.44 -16.28 30.15
C MET A 360 -9.18 -14.87 29.61
N ASP A 361 -8.29 -14.14 30.28
CA ASP A 361 -7.76 -12.86 29.79
C ASP A 361 -6.74 -13.06 28.65
N GLN A 362 -6.15 -11.96 28.19
CA GLN A 362 -5.13 -11.96 27.13
C GLN A 362 -3.84 -12.74 27.48
N ASN A 363 -3.57 -12.99 28.76
CA ASN A 363 -2.43 -13.76 29.25
C ASN A 363 -2.77 -15.24 29.49
N GLY A 364 -4.05 -15.60 29.47
CA GLY A 364 -4.53 -16.94 29.76
C GLY A 364 -5.01 -17.15 31.19
N GLU A 365 -5.10 -16.09 32.00
CA GLU A 365 -5.53 -16.15 33.39
C GLU A 365 -7.07 -16.09 33.52
N PRO A 366 -7.69 -16.87 34.41
CA PRO A 366 -9.13 -16.81 34.67
C PRO A 366 -9.61 -15.41 35.10
N CYS A 367 -10.64 -14.87 34.45
CA CYS A 367 -11.20 -13.56 34.73
C CYS A 367 -12.70 -13.45 34.40
N LEU A 368 -13.38 -12.45 34.96
CA LEU A 368 -14.72 -12.03 34.52
C LEU A 368 -14.63 -10.77 33.64
N LEU A 369 -15.42 -10.73 32.57
CA LEU A 369 -15.54 -9.56 31.72
C LEU A 369 -16.59 -8.59 32.30
N LEU A 370 -16.17 -7.34 32.49
CA LEU A 370 -17.05 -6.26 32.93
C LEU A 370 -17.19 -5.23 31.81
N MET A 371 -18.43 -4.98 31.40
CA MET A 371 -18.77 -3.83 30.55
C MET A 371 -19.19 -2.67 31.44
N LYS A 372 -18.52 -1.53 31.27
CA LYS A 372 -18.81 -0.31 32.03
C LYS A 372 -18.97 0.87 31.07
N ARG A 373 -19.94 1.73 31.33
CA ARG A 373 -20.09 3.03 30.67
C ARG A 373 -20.08 4.10 31.73
N ASP A 374 -19.08 4.97 31.68
CA ASP A 374 -18.89 6.04 32.64
C ASP A 374 -19.19 7.41 32.02
N ASN A 375 -19.80 8.29 32.81
CA ASN A 375 -20.16 9.66 32.39
C ASN A 375 -18.92 10.57 32.28
N THR A 376 -17.81 10.23 32.94
CA THR A 376 -16.60 11.05 33.03
C THR A 376 -15.51 10.69 32.02
N THR A 377 -15.55 9.51 31.40
CA THR A 377 -14.49 9.05 30.45
C THR A 377 -15.00 8.76 29.05
N GLY A 378 -16.31 8.90 28.77
CA GLY A 378 -16.84 8.97 27.41
C GLY A 378 -16.40 7.84 26.46
N SER A 379 -16.13 6.65 26.99
CA SER A 379 -15.76 5.47 26.23
C SER A 379 -16.59 4.28 26.74
N CYS A 380 -17.43 3.71 25.88
CA CYS A 380 -17.41 2.24 25.82
C CYS A 380 -16.11 1.82 25.16
#